data_AF-A0A3B0XU17-F1
#
_entry.id   AF-A0A3B0XU17-F1
#
_cell.length_a   1.000
_cell.length_b   1.000
_cell.length_c   1.000
_cell.angle_alpha   90.00
_cell.angle_beta   90.00
_cell.angle_gamma   90.00
#
_symmetry.space_group_name_H-M   'P 1'
#
loop_
_entity.id
_entity.type
_entity.pdbx_description
1 polymer ?
#
loop_
_entity_poly.entity_id
_entity_poly.type
_entity_poly.pdbx_seq_one_letter_code
_entity_poly.pdbx_strand_id
1 'polypeptide(L)' 'MNKLMSLGCTAQSLLNKTRAVDFLGPLALRLYLVPIFWMAGTKKLADMDSIIDWFGNSDWGLGLPFPELLAWLAT' A
#
# COMPACT_ATOMS: atom_id res chain seq x y z
N MET A 1 -17.86 -25.73 40.33
CA MET A 1 -16.63 -25.33 39.61
C MET A 1 -16.62 -25.80 38.14
N ASN A 2 -16.88 -27.08 37.85
CA ASN A 2 -16.76 -27.64 36.49
C ASN A 2 -17.70 -27.02 35.42
N LYS A 3 -18.91 -26.58 35.79
CA LYS A 3 -19.86 -25.93 34.86
C LYS A 3 -19.37 -24.58 34.33
N LEU A 4 -18.75 -23.76 35.18
CA LEU A 4 -18.16 -22.47 34.74
C LEU A 4 -17.01 -22.71 33.78
N MET A 5 -16.20 -23.73 34.06
CA MET A 5 -15.08 -24.14 33.22
C MET A 5 -15.56 -24.64 31.83
N SER A 6 -16.62 -25.45 31.79
CA SER A 6 -17.17 -25.96 30.52
C SER A 6 -17.82 -24.88 29.66
N LEU A 7 -18.47 -23.90 30.30
CA LEU A 7 -19.01 -22.72 29.61
C LEU A 7 -17.89 -21.88 28.97
N GLY A 8 -16.79 -21.65 29.71
CA GLY A 8 -15.61 -20.97 29.19
C GLY A 8 -14.98 -21.68 27.98
N CYS A 9 -14.80 -23.00 28.06
CA CYS A 9 -14.28 -23.80 26.94
C CYS A 9 -15.21 -23.77 25.71
N THR A 10 -16.53 -23.76 25.92
CA THR A 10 -17.51 -23.70 24.83
C THR A 10 -17.48 -22.33 24.14
N ALA A 11 -17.43 -21.24 24.91
CA ALA A 11 -17.29 -19.89 24.38
C ALA A 11 -15.99 -19.72 23.58
N GLN A 12 -14.86 -20.24 24.08
CA GLN A 12 -13.58 -20.21 23.37
C GLN A 12 -13.63 -21.03 22.07
N SER A 13 -14.32 -22.17 22.06
CA SER A 13 -14.50 -22.99 20.86
C SER A 13 -15.35 -22.28 19.81
N LEU A 14 -16.36 -21.50 20.22
CA LEU A 14 -17.14 -20.67 19.30
C LEU A 14 -16.32 -19.51 18.73
N LEU A 15 -15.50 -18.84 19.54
CA LEU A 15 -14.57 -17.79 19.06
C LEU A 15 -13.49 -18.36 18.12
N ASN A 16 -13.02 -19.59 18.35
CA ASN A 16 -12.07 -20.22 17.43
C ASN A 16 -12.68 -20.48 16.04
N LYS A 17 -14.00 -20.63 15.92
CA LYS A 17 -14.66 -20.75 14.62
C LYS A 17 -14.63 -19.44 13.82
N THR A 18 -14.65 -18.28 14.48
CA THR A 18 -14.59 -16.98 13.78
C THR A 18 -13.21 -16.74 13.17
N ARG A 19 -12.15 -17.38 13.67
CA ARG A 19 -10.80 -17.26 13.10
C ARG A 19 -10.70 -17.73 11.64
N ALA A 20 -11.63 -18.59 11.20
CA ALA A 20 -11.68 -19.05 9.81
C ALA A 20 -11.88 -17.90 8.80
N VAL A 21 -12.42 -16.76 9.24
CA VAL A 21 -12.68 -15.58 8.40
C VAL A 21 -11.75 -14.40 8.68
N ASP A 22 -10.76 -14.53 9.57
CA ASP A 22 -9.84 -13.44 9.93
C ASP A 22 -9.05 -12.89 8.73
N PHE A 23 -8.87 -13.69 7.67
CA PHE A 23 -8.20 -13.26 6.44
C PHE A 23 -9.01 -12.25 5.62
N LEU A 24 -10.34 -12.18 5.82
CA LEU A 24 -11.21 -11.26 5.10
C LEU A 24 -10.90 -9.80 5.41
N GLY A 25 -10.52 -9.48 6.65
CA GLY A 25 -10.15 -8.12 7.04
C GLY A 25 -8.93 -7.61 6.25
N PRO A 26 -7.77 -8.29 6.32
CA PRO A 26 -6.61 -7.97 5.51
C PRO A 26 -6.86 -8.06 4.00
N LEU A 27 -7.71 -8.98 3.53
CA LEU A 27 -8.06 -9.10 2.11
C LEU A 27 -8.88 -7.88 1.64
N ALA A 28 -9.90 -7.47 2.39
CA ALA A 28 -10.71 -6.30 2.09
C ALA A 28 -9.87 -5.01 2.08
N LEU A 29 -8.95 -4.86 3.03
CA LEU A 29 -7.99 -3.74 3.04
C LEU A 29 -7.16 -3.72 1.76
N ARG A 30 -6.61 -4.87 1.33
CA ARG A 30 -5.81 -4.94 0.09
C ARG A 30 -6.64 -4.61 -1.13
N LEU A 31 -7.85 -5.16 -1.27
CA LEU A 31 -8.74 -4.88 -2.40
C LEU A 31 -9.13 -3.40 -2.47
N TYR A 32 -9.34 -2.76 -1.32
CA TYR A 32 -9.60 -1.32 -1.24
C TYR A 32 -8.38 -0.49 -1.67
N LEU A 33 -7.17 -0.90 -1.28
CA LEU A 33 -5.95 -0.17 -1.59
C LEU A 33 -5.45 -0.36 -3.04
N VAL A 34 -5.78 -1.48 -3.69
CA VAL A 34 -5.38 -1.77 -5.09
C VAL A 34 -5.66 -0.60 -6.05
N PRO A 35 -6.88 -0.07 -6.17
CA PRO A 35 -7.15 1.03 -7.10
C PRO A 35 -6.42 2.33 -6.72
N ILE A 36 -6.19 2.57 -5.43
CA ILE A 36 -5.47 3.75 -4.93
C ILE A 36 -4.00 3.68 -5.35
N PHE A 37 -3.35 2.55 -5.08
CA PHE A 37 -1.95 2.36 -5.47
C PHE A 37 -1.78 2.29 -6.98
N TRP A 38 -2.73 1.70 -7.69
CA TRP A 38 -2.72 1.71 -9.15
C TRP A 38 -2.75 3.15 -9.67
N MET A 39 -3.74 3.96 -9.26
CA MET A 39 -3.85 5.34 -9.69
C MET A 39 -2.63 6.19 -9.31
N ALA A 40 -2.14 6.06 -8.08
CA ALA A 40 -0.95 6.79 -7.62
C ALA A 40 0.29 6.40 -8.41
N GLY A 41 0.50 5.09 -8.66
CA GLY A 41 1.62 4.58 -9.44
C GLY A 41 1.57 5.02 -10.90
N THR A 42 0.43 4.86 -11.56
CA THR A 42 0.28 5.28 -12.96
C THR A 42 0.46 6.79 -13.12
N LYS A 43 -0.02 7.60 -12.17
CA LYS A 43 0.19 9.05 -12.20
C LYS A 43 1.67 9.41 -12.01
N LYS A 44 2.37 8.77 -11.08
CA LYS A 44 3.80 9.00 -10.86
C LYS A 44 4.62 8.68 -12.12
N LEU A 45 4.30 7.60 -12.81
CA LEU A 45 4.97 7.22 -14.05
C LEU A 45 4.59 8.13 -15.22
N ALA A 46 3.32 8.54 -15.33
CA ALA A 46 2.86 9.42 -16.40
C ALA A 46 3.45 10.84 -16.28
N ASP A 47 3.80 11.29 -15.08
CA ASP A 47 4.38 12.61 -14.84
C ASP A 47 5.92 12.62 -14.86
N MET A 48 6.55 11.48 -15.20
CA MET A 48 8.01 11.34 -15.19
C MET A 48 8.70 12.30 -16.16
N ASP A 49 8.13 12.52 -17.35
CA ASP A 49 8.70 13.42 -18.35
C ASP A 49 8.78 14.87 -17.83
N SER A 50 7.78 15.30 -17.07
CA SER A 50 7.73 16.61 -16.41
C SER A 50 8.83 16.75 -15.34
N ILE A 51 9.08 15.68 -14.59
CA ILE A 51 10.16 15.63 -13.59
C ILE A 51 11.53 15.69 -14.28
N ILE A 52 11.71 14.95 -15.38
CA ILE A 52 12.96 14.95 -16.17
C ILE A 52 13.23 16.36 -16.73
N ASP A 53 12.20 17.03 -17.27
CA ASP A 53 12.31 18.39 -17.79
C ASP A 53 12.70 19.39 -16.69
N TRP A 54 12.09 19.29 -15.50
CA TRP A 54 12.49 20.09 -14.34
C TRP A 54 13.92 19.80 -13.87
N PHE A 55 14.39 18.55 -13.96
CA PHE A 55 15.78 18.21 -13.65
C PHE A 55 16.78 18.83 -14.64
N GLY A 56 16.43 18.93 -15.92
CA GLY A 56 17.33 19.38 -16.99
C GLY A 56 17.30 20.89 -17.27
N ASN A 57 16.20 21.57 -16.98
CA ASN A 57 16.05 22.99 -17.29
C ASN A 57 16.86 23.88 -16.34
N SER A 58 17.72 24.76 -16.87
CA SER A 58 18.55 25.68 -16.08
C SER A 58 17.88 27.01 -15.72
N ASP A 59 16.78 27.37 -16.38
CA ASP A 59 16.12 28.67 -16.21
C ASP A 59 15.09 28.63 -15.06
N TRP A 60 14.40 27.50 -14.89
CA TRP A 60 13.37 27.31 -13.85
C TRP A 60 13.46 25.97 -13.11
N GLY A 61 14.40 25.11 -13.51
CA GLY A 61 14.63 23.79 -12.92
C GLY A 61 15.95 23.69 -12.16
N LEU A 62 16.43 22.46 -12.00
CA LEU A 62 17.71 22.15 -11.33
C LEU A 62 18.94 22.32 -12.24
N GLY A 63 18.76 22.26 -13.57
CA GLY A 63 19.85 22.40 -14.54
C GLY A 63 20.95 21.33 -14.43
N LEU A 64 20.60 20.10 -14.05
CA LEU A 64 21.56 19.03 -13.80
C LEU A 64 21.98 18.30 -15.10
N PRO A 65 23.24 17.83 -15.19
CA PRO A 65 23.65 16.94 -16.27
C PRO A 65 22.99 15.55 -16.10
N PHE A 66 22.64 14.90 -17.21
CA PHE A 66 21.96 13.60 -17.23
C PHE A 66 20.61 13.56 -16.47
N PRO A 67 19.64 14.43 -16.83
CA PRO A 67 18.39 14.60 -16.08
C PRO A 67 17.52 13.35 -16.02
N GLU A 68 17.49 12.55 -17.09
CA GLU A 68 16.72 11.30 -17.14
C GLU A 68 17.19 10.29 -16.09
N LEU A 69 18.51 10.04 -16.01
CA LEU A 69 19.08 9.12 -15.03
C LEU A 69 18.81 9.58 -13.59
N LEU A 70 19.00 10.87 -13.32
CA LEU A 70 18.86 11.43 -11.97
C LEU A 70 17.40 11.46 -11.51
N ALA A 71 16.45 11.75 -12.39
CA ALA A 71 15.02 11.72 -12.08
C ALA A 71 14.54 10.30 -11.71
N TRP A 72 15.01 9.28 -12.43
CA TRP A 72 14.72 7.88 -12.10
C TRP A 72 15.36 7.42 -10.80
N LEU A 73 16.57 7.88 -10.47
CA LEU A 73 17.23 7.56 -9.20
C LEU A 73 16.56 8.20 -7.98
N ALA A 74 15.83 9.30 -8.18
CA ALA A 74 15.10 10.00 -7.12
C ALA A 74 13.70 9.44 -6.83
N THR A 75 13.19 8.54 -7.70
CA THR A 75 11.82 7.99 -7.66
C THR A 75 11.73 6.68 -6.89
#